data_AF-A0A2A5NRT7-F1
#
_entry.id   AF-A0A2A5NRT7-F1
#
_cell.length_a   1.000
_cell.length_b   1.000
_cell.length_c   1.000
_cell.angle_alpha   90.00
_cell.angle_beta   90.00
_cell.angle_gamma   90.00
#
_symmetry.space_group_name_H-M   'P 1'
#
loop_
_entity.id
_entity.type
_entity.pdbx_description
1 polymer ?
#
loop_
_entity_poly.entity_id
_entity_poly.type
_entity_poly.pdbx_seq_one_letter_code
_entity_poly.pdbx_strand_id
1 'polypeptide(L)'
;MGYSVGRSSFGDLNGVEQFVSTLIVAQQVASLCYEFDTQFPGARGRGDRLTVNEGIRSKRRMELLRAAWETYLRDGHPWAALAAALYFSTHREEIGTALDFGITRKDGTNRAMTAAEAQWVHDHGPARGIRWTGQFFNPQESWHHNGGYAYTLPPITGVNLPGAPFFTDVAETHEQIRRALMAAKDTLTYYQRTEGGKDQDVYFIAGGGVFLDLERRGEKSNTSWIVKRTGLDSRAIRVLMNAEGINAVKLDARAYDERRIFYAAISEAALGAAVGK
;
A
#
# COMPACT_ATOMS: atom_id res chain seq x y z
N MET A 1 -10.79 2.96 -9.11
CA MET A 1 -9.33 2.95 -8.89
C MET A 1 -9.03 1.94 -7.80
N GLY A 2 -8.06 1.04 -7.99
CA GLY A 2 -7.67 0.05 -6.98
C GLY A 2 -6.70 0.62 -5.95
N TYR A 3 -6.53 -0.10 -4.84
CA TYR A 3 -5.59 0.21 -3.76
C TYR A 3 -4.39 -0.72 -3.87
N SER A 4 -3.18 -0.15 -3.89
CA SER A 4 -1.98 -0.96 -4.11
C SER A 4 -1.80 -1.98 -2.98
N VAL A 5 -1.30 -3.16 -3.34
CA VAL A 5 -0.77 -4.18 -2.43
C VAL A 5 0.69 -4.49 -2.75
N GLY A 6 1.38 -3.51 -3.36
CA GLY A 6 2.79 -3.56 -3.67
C GLY A 6 3.14 -4.15 -5.01
N ARG A 7 4.45 -4.23 -5.26
CA ARG A 7 5.00 -4.74 -6.50
C ARG A 7 5.15 -6.25 -6.45
N SER A 8 4.71 -6.88 -7.53
CA SER A 8 4.95 -8.29 -7.75
C SER A 8 6.43 -8.54 -8.04
N SER A 9 6.90 -9.73 -7.69
CA SER A 9 8.22 -10.24 -8.08
C SER A 9 8.11 -11.35 -9.12
N PHE A 10 6.90 -11.71 -9.52
CA PHE A 10 6.60 -12.90 -10.32
C PHE A 10 6.75 -12.63 -11.81
N GLY A 11 7.68 -13.35 -12.44
CA GLY A 11 7.74 -13.51 -13.91
C GLY A 11 7.49 -12.21 -14.68
N ASP A 12 6.44 -12.22 -15.49
CA ASP A 12 6.02 -11.11 -16.36
C ASP A 12 5.39 -9.91 -15.60
N LEU A 13 5.05 -10.09 -14.32
CA LEU A 13 4.56 -9.05 -13.42
C LEU A 13 5.68 -8.45 -12.53
N ASN A 14 6.94 -8.88 -12.68
CA ASN A 14 8.02 -8.38 -11.85
C ASN A 14 8.14 -6.84 -11.91
N GLY A 15 8.10 -6.19 -10.75
CA GLY A 15 8.13 -4.74 -10.60
C GLY A 15 6.80 -4.02 -10.90
N VAL A 16 5.78 -4.75 -11.36
CA VAL A 16 4.45 -4.22 -11.64
C VAL A 16 3.65 -4.11 -10.34
N GLU A 17 3.12 -2.92 -10.08
CA GLU A 17 2.25 -2.66 -8.95
C GLU A 17 0.96 -3.48 -9.05
N GLN A 18 0.63 -4.19 -7.99
CA GLN A 18 -0.59 -4.98 -7.84
C GLN A 18 -1.60 -4.21 -7.00
N PHE A 19 -2.88 -4.47 -7.24
CA PHE A 19 -3.97 -3.72 -6.60
C PHE A 19 -5.08 -4.63 -6.11
N VAL A 20 -5.86 -4.17 -5.13
CA VAL A 20 -7.14 -4.75 -4.69
C VAL A 20 -8.23 -3.69 -4.70
N SER A 21 -9.50 -4.10 -4.62
CA SER A 21 -10.65 -3.20 -4.81
C SER A 21 -10.93 -2.28 -3.63
N THR A 22 -10.46 -2.58 -2.42
CA THR A 22 -10.77 -1.78 -1.22
C THR A 22 -9.53 -1.48 -0.37
N LEU A 23 -9.53 -0.30 0.27
CA LEU A 23 -8.45 0.14 1.13
C LEU A 23 -8.23 -0.80 2.32
N ILE A 24 -9.32 -1.26 2.93
CA ILE A 24 -9.24 -2.12 4.11
C ILE A 24 -8.60 -3.46 3.77
N VAL A 25 -8.88 -4.04 2.59
CA VAL A 25 -8.20 -5.26 2.13
C VAL A 25 -6.72 -4.97 1.95
N ALA A 26 -6.34 -3.87 1.29
CA ALA A 26 -4.93 -3.53 1.09
C ALA A 26 -4.17 -3.40 2.42
N GLN A 27 -4.78 -2.77 3.44
CA GLN A 27 -4.20 -2.61 4.77
C GLN A 27 -4.08 -3.94 5.53
N GLN A 28 -5.06 -4.84 5.41
CA GLN A 28 -5.00 -6.15 6.03
C GLN A 28 -3.97 -7.06 5.36
N VAL A 29 -3.83 -6.99 4.03
CA VAL A 29 -2.79 -7.71 3.28
C VAL A 29 -1.41 -7.21 3.70
N ALA A 30 -1.22 -5.88 3.81
CA ALA A 30 0.01 -5.30 4.34
C ALA A 30 0.36 -5.87 5.73
N SER A 31 -0.64 -5.94 6.62
CA SER A 31 -0.49 -6.47 7.97
C SER A 31 -0.08 -7.95 7.96
N LEU A 32 -0.74 -8.78 7.14
CA LEU A 32 -0.42 -10.20 7.01
C LEU A 32 1.01 -10.42 6.50
N CYS A 33 1.42 -9.67 5.48
CA CYS A 33 2.78 -9.73 4.96
C CYS A 33 3.82 -9.32 6.01
N TYR A 34 3.55 -8.26 6.77
CA TYR A 34 4.43 -7.85 7.86
C TYR A 34 4.56 -8.92 8.96
N GLU A 35 3.45 -9.53 9.36
CA GLU A 35 3.46 -10.61 10.34
C GLU A 35 4.23 -11.82 9.81
N PHE A 36 4.04 -12.19 8.54
CA PHE A 36 4.82 -13.27 7.93
C PHE A 36 6.32 -12.96 7.99
N ASP A 37 6.72 -11.78 7.51
CA ASP A 37 8.12 -11.37 7.40
C ASP A 37 8.82 -11.29 8.76
N THR A 38 8.07 -10.97 9.83
CA THR A 38 8.62 -10.76 11.18
C THR A 38 8.44 -11.95 12.12
N GLN A 39 7.41 -12.77 11.93
CA GLN A 39 7.04 -13.84 12.86
C GLN A 39 7.29 -15.23 12.30
N PHE A 40 7.24 -15.44 10.98
CA PHE A 40 7.56 -16.75 10.41
C PHE A 40 9.09 -16.99 10.50
N PRO A 41 9.57 -18.00 11.28
CA PRO A 41 11.00 -18.17 11.51
C PRO A 41 11.81 -18.39 10.22
N GLY A 42 11.19 -19.04 9.23
CA GLY A 42 11.81 -19.25 7.92
C GLY A 42 11.96 -17.98 7.09
N ALA A 43 11.19 -16.92 7.32
CA ALA A 43 11.31 -15.66 6.58
C ALA A 43 12.39 -14.76 7.21
N ARG A 44 12.30 -14.56 8.55
CA ARG A 44 13.13 -13.63 9.33
C ARG A 44 14.64 -13.86 9.19
N GLY A 45 15.08 -15.10 9.04
CA GLY A 45 16.50 -15.43 8.90
C GLY A 45 17.05 -15.35 7.46
N ARG A 46 16.19 -15.42 6.44
CA ARG A 46 16.58 -15.50 5.02
C ARG A 46 16.43 -14.17 4.27
N GLY A 47 15.70 -13.21 4.84
CA GLY A 47 15.34 -11.97 4.14
C GLY A 47 14.30 -12.22 3.03
N ASP A 48 13.61 -13.35 3.10
CA ASP A 48 12.49 -13.70 2.25
C ASP A 48 11.24 -12.96 2.73
N ARG A 49 10.41 -12.49 1.81
CA ARG A 49 9.21 -11.71 2.10
C ARG A 49 7.97 -12.27 1.43
N LEU A 50 6.84 -12.25 2.12
CA LEU A 50 5.54 -12.55 1.52
C LEU A 50 5.10 -11.38 0.63
N THR A 51 4.81 -11.65 -0.64
CA THR A 51 4.37 -10.63 -1.59
C THR A 51 3.14 -11.08 -2.36
N VAL A 52 2.34 -10.10 -2.77
CA VAL A 52 1.24 -10.34 -3.71
C VAL A 52 1.84 -10.34 -5.11
N ASN A 53 1.90 -11.53 -5.70
CA ASN A 53 2.39 -11.73 -7.06
C ASN A 53 1.34 -11.30 -8.09
N GLU A 54 0.06 -11.46 -7.78
CA GLU A 54 -1.01 -11.01 -8.65
C GLU A 54 -2.24 -10.56 -7.84
N GLY A 55 -2.70 -9.34 -8.11
CA GLY A 55 -3.94 -8.77 -7.55
C GLY A 55 -5.01 -8.62 -8.64
N ILE A 56 -5.58 -7.42 -8.76
CA ILE A 56 -6.53 -7.10 -9.83
C ILE A 56 -5.91 -7.39 -11.21
N ARG A 57 -6.69 -8.11 -12.02
CA ARG A 57 -6.34 -8.51 -13.37
C ARG A 57 -7.22 -7.77 -14.37
N SER A 58 -6.57 -7.13 -15.35
CA SER A 58 -7.28 -6.50 -16.45
C SER A 58 -7.96 -7.52 -17.36
N LYS A 59 -9.01 -7.09 -18.08
CA LYS A 59 -9.70 -7.93 -19.06
C LYS A 59 -8.73 -8.57 -20.06
N ARG A 60 -7.80 -7.78 -20.59
CA ARG A 60 -6.77 -8.26 -21.53
C ARG A 60 -5.89 -9.35 -20.92
N ARG A 61 -5.46 -9.21 -19.67
CA ARG A 61 -4.64 -10.23 -18.99
C ARG A 61 -5.44 -11.51 -18.75
N MET A 62 -6.72 -11.41 -18.38
CA MET A 62 -7.60 -12.58 -18.29
C MET A 62 -7.72 -13.33 -19.62
N GLU A 63 -7.89 -12.60 -20.74
CA GLU A 63 -7.97 -13.19 -22.08
C GLU A 63 -6.68 -13.90 -22.46
N LEU A 64 -5.52 -13.30 -22.17
CA LEU A 64 -4.20 -13.89 -22.43
C LEU A 64 -3.97 -15.16 -21.62
N LEU A 65 -4.26 -15.15 -20.32
CA LEU A 65 -4.11 -16.32 -19.46
C LEU A 65 -5.06 -17.45 -19.86
N ARG A 66 -6.28 -17.11 -20.26
CA ARG A 66 -7.23 -18.09 -20.79
C ARG A 66 -6.71 -18.72 -22.09
N ALA A 67 -6.20 -17.93 -23.03
CA ALA A 67 -5.64 -18.46 -24.27
C ALA A 67 -4.43 -19.37 -24.03
N ALA A 68 -3.56 -19.00 -23.06
CA ALA A 68 -2.45 -19.84 -22.62
C ALA A 68 -2.95 -21.16 -22.01
N TRP A 69 -3.98 -21.12 -21.17
CA TRP A 69 -4.60 -22.30 -20.55
C TRP A 69 -5.24 -23.23 -21.58
N GLU A 70 -6.00 -22.70 -22.54
CA GLU A 70 -6.60 -23.48 -23.63
C GLU A 70 -5.51 -24.15 -24.50
N THR A 71 -4.38 -23.46 -24.72
CA THR A 71 -3.21 -24.03 -25.40
C THR A 71 -2.57 -25.16 -24.57
N TYR A 72 -2.42 -24.99 -23.25
CA TYR A 72 -1.95 -26.05 -22.37
C TYR A 72 -2.85 -27.29 -22.41
N LEU A 73 -4.17 -27.11 -22.30
CA LEU A 73 -5.13 -28.21 -22.35
C LEU A 73 -5.06 -28.99 -23.67
N ARG A 74 -4.77 -28.30 -24.78
CA ARG A 74 -4.67 -28.92 -26.10
C ARG A 74 -3.33 -29.62 -26.31
N ASP A 75 -2.23 -28.97 -25.95
CA ASP A 75 -0.88 -29.35 -26.39
C ASP A 75 0.00 -29.90 -25.24
N GLY A 76 -0.49 -29.92 -23.99
CA GLY A 76 0.21 -30.47 -22.82
C GLY A 76 1.38 -29.64 -22.30
N HIS A 77 1.62 -28.43 -22.83
CA HIS A 77 2.73 -27.57 -22.45
C HIS A 77 2.43 -26.74 -21.17
N PRO A 78 3.11 -26.97 -20.02
CA PRO A 78 2.71 -26.48 -18.69
C PRO A 78 3.02 -24.99 -18.43
N TRP A 79 2.85 -24.12 -19.42
CA TRP A 79 3.22 -22.69 -19.34
C TRP A 79 2.10 -21.79 -18.81
N ALA A 80 0.92 -22.34 -18.54
CA ALA A 80 -0.26 -21.56 -18.16
C ALA A 80 -0.50 -21.60 -16.64
N ALA A 81 -0.60 -20.42 -16.03
CA ALA A 81 -1.30 -20.28 -14.76
C ALA A 81 -2.76 -20.75 -14.94
N LEU A 82 -3.32 -21.40 -13.93
CA LEU A 82 -4.71 -21.82 -13.93
C LEU A 82 -5.61 -20.59 -14.12
N ALA A 83 -6.20 -20.49 -15.31
CA ALA A 83 -7.09 -19.39 -15.63
C ALA A 83 -8.51 -19.77 -15.20
N ALA A 84 -9.00 -19.16 -14.11
CA ALA A 84 -10.43 -19.16 -13.86
C ALA A 84 -11.18 -18.60 -15.08
N ALA A 85 -12.37 -19.12 -15.37
CA ALA A 85 -13.19 -18.66 -16.49
C ALA A 85 -13.38 -17.13 -16.43
N LEU A 86 -13.20 -16.46 -17.58
CA LEU A 86 -13.11 -15.00 -17.79
C LEU A 86 -14.07 -14.13 -16.94
N TYR A 87 -15.26 -14.64 -16.61
CA TYR A 87 -16.30 -13.89 -15.90
C TYR A 87 -16.43 -14.23 -14.40
N PHE A 88 -15.82 -15.33 -13.97
CA PHE A 88 -15.93 -15.86 -12.61
C PHE A 88 -14.68 -15.64 -11.77
N SER A 89 -13.58 -15.18 -12.39
CA SER A 89 -12.36 -14.85 -11.65
C SER A 89 -12.61 -13.69 -10.68
N THR A 90 -12.21 -13.88 -9.43
CA THR A 90 -12.24 -12.86 -8.38
C THR A 90 -11.10 -11.84 -8.51
N HIS A 91 -10.17 -12.04 -9.46
CA HIS A 91 -9.16 -11.05 -9.84
C HIS A 91 -9.73 -9.93 -10.74
N ARG A 92 -10.89 -10.12 -11.37
CA ARG A 92 -11.44 -9.13 -12.30
C ARG A 92 -11.59 -7.74 -11.68
N GLU A 93 -11.42 -6.70 -12.47
CA GLU A 93 -11.42 -5.30 -12.03
C GLU A 93 -12.68 -4.89 -11.24
N GLU A 94 -13.84 -5.50 -11.52
CA GLU A 94 -15.09 -5.18 -10.82
C GLU A 94 -15.22 -5.83 -9.43
N ILE A 95 -14.45 -6.89 -9.16
CA ILE A 95 -14.45 -7.59 -7.86
C ILE A 95 -13.17 -7.26 -7.09
N GLY A 96 -12.01 -7.57 -7.69
CA GLY A 96 -10.68 -7.18 -7.22
C GLY A 96 -10.33 -7.63 -5.80
N THR A 97 -10.89 -8.76 -5.34
CA THR A 97 -10.63 -9.29 -4.00
C THR A 97 -9.56 -10.36 -3.97
N ALA A 98 -9.19 -10.91 -5.12
CA ALA A 98 -8.23 -12.01 -5.20
C ALA A 98 -6.78 -11.55 -5.02
N LEU A 99 -5.99 -12.45 -4.43
CA LEU A 99 -4.61 -12.27 -4.02
C LEU A 99 -3.87 -13.59 -4.26
N ASP A 100 -2.94 -13.59 -5.22
CA ASP A 100 -2.02 -14.71 -5.39
C ASP A 100 -0.70 -14.38 -4.70
N PHE A 101 -0.38 -15.11 -3.63
CA PHE A 101 0.84 -14.89 -2.86
C PHE A 101 2.03 -15.68 -3.39
N GLY A 102 3.22 -15.10 -3.25
CA GLY A 102 4.48 -15.80 -3.40
C GLY A 102 5.53 -15.25 -2.44
N ILE A 103 6.77 -15.72 -2.60
CA ILE A 103 7.90 -15.25 -1.81
C ILE A 103 8.87 -14.48 -2.68
N THR A 104 9.09 -13.22 -2.34
CA THR A 104 10.22 -12.44 -2.86
C THR A 104 11.44 -12.72 -2.01
N ARG A 105 12.46 -13.31 -2.62
CA ARG A 105 13.76 -13.55 -1.98
C ARG A 105 14.51 -12.24 -1.76
N LYS A 106 15.55 -12.30 -0.93
CA LYS A 106 16.46 -11.17 -0.68
C LYS A 106 17.08 -10.57 -1.94
N ASP A 107 17.34 -11.40 -2.96
CA ASP A 107 17.88 -10.97 -4.26
C ASP A 107 16.81 -10.38 -5.22
N GLY A 108 15.55 -10.27 -4.75
CA GLY A 108 14.43 -9.76 -5.53
C GLY A 108 13.75 -10.80 -6.41
N THR A 109 14.28 -12.03 -6.51
CA THR A 109 13.67 -13.10 -7.31
C THR A 109 12.43 -13.67 -6.63
N ASN A 110 11.49 -14.19 -7.42
CA ASN A 110 10.33 -14.88 -6.88
C ASN A 110 10.55 -16.39 -6.73
N ARG A 111 9.84 -16.97 -5.77
CA ARG A 111 9.57 -18.40 -5.69
C ARG A 111 8.18 -18.68 -5.14
N ALA A 112 7.69 -19.89 -5.41
CA ALA A 112 6.53 -20.42 -4.73
C ALA A 112 6.76 -20.51 -3.20
N MET A 113 5.67 -20.39 -2.45
CA MET A 113 5.67 -20.71 -1.02
C MET A 113 5.94 -22.21 -0.83
N THR A 114 6.73 -22.54 0.18
CA THR A 114 6.81 -23.92 0.68
C THR A 114 5.50 -24.31 1.39
N ALA A 115 5.29 -25.60 1.63
CA ALA A 115 4.08 -26.06 2.33
C ALA A 115 3.91 -25.42 3.72
N ALA A 116 5.01 -25.26 4.48
CA ALA A 116 4.97 -24.63 5.80
C ALA A 116 4.64 -23.12 5.73
N GLU A 117 5.15 -22.42 4.71
CA GLU A 117 4.85 -21.01 4.47
C GLU A 117 3.40 -20.81 4.06
N ALA A 118 2.89 -21.65 3.15
CA ALA A 118 1.49 -21.63 2.74
C ALA A 118 0.56 -21.91 3.94
N GLN A 119 0.85 -22.96 4.72
CA GLN A 119 0.07 -23.28 5.92
C GLN A 119 0.03 -22.12 6.91
N TRP A 120 1.17 -21.46 7.14
CA TRP A 120 1.21 -20.29 8.01
C TRP A 120 0.27 -19.19 7.51
N VAL A 121 0.28 -18.88 6.21
CA VAL A 121 -0.63 -17.90 5.61
C VAL A 121 -2.09 -18.34 5.75
N HIS A 122 -2.38 -19.63 5.58
CA HIS A 122 -3.73 -20.20 5.74
C HIS A 122 -4.25 -20.06 7.18
N ASP A 123 -3.38 -20.22 8.17
CA ASP A 123 -3.74 -20.16 9.59
C ASP A 123 -3.93 -18.71 10.08
N HIS A 124 -3.12 -17.77 9.57
CA HIS A 124 -3.09 -16.37 10.06
C HIS A 124 -3.94 -15.43 9.21
N GLY A 125 -4.12 -15.72 7.92
CA GLY A 125 -4.93 -14.94 6.99
C GLY A 125 -6.37 -14.68 7.47
N PRO A 126 -7.10 -15.68 8.01
CA PRO A 126 -8.49 -15.49 8.42
C PRO A 126 -8.69 -14.40 9.46
N ALA A 127 -7.76 -14.25 10.42
CA ALA A 127 -7.82 -13.17 11.41
C ALA A 127 -7.71 -11.76 10.77
N ARG A 128 -7.12 -11.69 9.57
CA ARG A 128 -6.97 -10.50 8.72
C ARG A 128 -8.07 -10.37 7.67
N GLY A 129 -9.09 -11.25 7.67
CA GLY A 129 -10.15 -11.23 6.66
C GLY A 129 -9.71 -11.70 5.27
N ILE A 130 -8.62 -12.47 5.21
CA ILE A 130 -8.04 -13.07 4.01
C ILE A 130 -8.23 -14.58 4.10
N ARG A 131 -8.96 -15.19 3.16
CA ARG A 131 -9.26 -16.63 3.20
C ARG A 131 -8.61 -17.36 2.05
N TRP A 132 -8.09 -18.54 2.34
CA TRP A 132 -7.62 -19.48 1.33
C TRP A 132 -8.82 -20.06 0.57
N THR A 133 -9.07 -19.51 -0.62
CA THR A 133 -10.16 -19.93 -1.52
C THR A 133 -9.68 -20.94 -2.55
N GLY A 134 -8.37 -20.98 -2.84
CA GLY A 134 -7.76 -21.97 -3.72
C GLY A 134 -7.85 -23.41 -3.21
N GLN A 135 -8.25 -23.62 -1.94
CA GLN A 135 -8.52 -24.96 -1.40
C GLN A 135 -9.61 -25.72 -2.15
N PHE A 136 -10.54 -24.98 -2.79
CA PHE A 136 -11.68 -25.54 -3.51
C PHE A 136 -11.41 -25.73 -5.01
N PHE A 137 -10.19 -25.44 -5.47
CA PHE A 137 -9.81 -25.59 -6.87
C PHE A 137 -9.24 -26.98 -7.13
N ASN A 138 -9.29 -27.41 -8.39
CA ASN A 138 -8.68 -28.66 -8.84
C ASN A 138 -7.86 -28.40 -10.11
N PRO A 139 -6.51 -28.43 -10.04
CA PRO A 139 -5.71 -28.74 -8.85
C PRO A 139 -5.81 -27.63 -7.80
N GLN A 140 -5.51 -27.99 -6.56
CA GLN A 140 -5.56 -27.07 -5.42
C GLN A 140 -4.50 -25.97 -5.57
N GLU A 141 -4.90 -24.71 -5.35
CA GLU A 141 -4.01 -23.56 -5.45
C GLU A 141 -3.64 -23.04 -4.05
N SER A 142 -2.44 -23.39 -3.56
CA SER A 142 -1.99 -22.97 -2.22
C SER A 142 -1.71 -21.47 -2.10
N TRP A 143 -1.51 -20.79 -3.22
CA TRP A 143 -1.23 -19.35 -3.30
C TRP A 143 -2.47 -18.46 -3.35
N HIS A 144 -3.62 -19.00 -3.78
CA HIS A 144 -4.80 -18.20 -4.13
C HIS A 144 -5.71 -17.91 -2.92
N HIS A 145 -5.89 -16.62 -2.64
CA HIS A 145 -6.70 -16.12 -1.54
C HIS A 145 -7.67 -15.05 -1.99
N ASN A 146 -8.72 -14.83 -1.19
CA ASN A 146 -9.59 -13.68 -1.33
C ASN A 146 -9.60 -12.85 -0.04
N GLY A 147 -9.53 -11.53 -0.19
CA GLY A 147 -9.78 -10.58 0.89
C GLY A 147 -11.25 -10.14 0.97
N GLY A 148 -11.57 -9.36 2.01
CA GLY A 148 -12.88 -8.72 2.18
C GLY A 148 -13.84 -9.51 3.07
N TYR A 149 -13.37 -10.56 3.74
CA TYR A 149 -14.12 -11.26 4.76
C TYR A 149 -14.04 -10.52 6.11
N ALA A 150 -14.91 -10.90 7.05
CA ALA A 150 -14.82 -10.45 8.42
C ALA A 150 -13.42 -10.77 8.99
N TYR A 151 -12.79 -9.76 9.58
CA TYR A 151 -11.50 -9.84 10.26
C TYR A 151 -11.69 -9.65 11.77
N THR A 152 -10.81 -10.23 12.56
CA THR A 152 -10.83 -10.13 14.03
C THR A 152 -9.73 -9.23 14.57
N LEU A 153 -8.72 -8.93 13.75
CA LEU A 153 -7.62 -8.03 14.11
C LEU A 153 -7.68 -6.75 13.29
N PRO A 154 -7.56 -5.56 13.92
CA PRO A 154 -7.46 -4.31 13.17
C PRO A 154 -6.14 -4.27 12.37
N PRO A 155 -6.10 -3.53 11.24
CA PRO A 155 -4.85 -3.36 10.50
C PRO A 155 -3.73 -2.80 11.37
N ILE A 156 -2.50 -3.29 11.16
CA ILE A 156 -1.33 -2.80 11.90
C ILE A 156 -0.99 -1.40 11.38
N THR A 157 -1.06 -0.40 12.27
CA THR A 157 -0.73 0.98 11.94
C THR A 157 0.75 1.12 11.57
N GLY A 158 1.05 1.85 10.50
CA GLY A 158 2.43 2.14 10.09
C GLY A 158 3.09 1.08 9.20
N VAL A 159 2.47 -0.10 9.05
CA VAL A 159 2.88 -1.07 8.03
C VAL A 159 2.45 -0.53 6.66
N ASN A 160 3.44 -0.20 5.82
CA ASN A 160 3.20 0.19 4.43
C ASN A 160 2.80 -1.03 3.59
N LEU A 161 2.24 -0.74 2.41
CA LEU A 161 1.78 -1.73 1.43
C LEU A 161 2.80 -2.87 1.25
N PRO A 162 2.36 -4.13 1.07
CA PRO A 162 3.22 -5.29 0.94
C PRO A 162 4.35 -5.04 -0.06
N GLY A 163 5.53 -5.60 0.16
CA GLY A 163 6.63 -5.42 -0.78
C GLY A 163 7.29 -4.04 -0.76
N ALA A 164 6.84 -3.08 0.05
CA ALA A 164 7.68 -1.95 0.44
C ALA A 164 8.99 -2.53 1.02
N PRO A 165 10.12 -2.31 0.35
CA PRO A 165 11.40 -2.78 0.87
C PRO A 165 11.64 -2.13 2.24
N PHE A 166 12.04 -2.93 3.22
CA PHE A 166 12.70 -2.42 4.42
C PHE A 166 14.07 -1.90 4.00
N PHE A 167 14.09 -0.75 3.33
CA PHE A 167 15.33 -0.07 3.03
C PHE A 167 15.67 0.82 4.21
N THR A 168 16.77 0.47 4.87
CA THR A 168 17.42 1.22 5.94
C THR A 168 18.20 2.42 5.42
N ASP A 169 17.84 3.01 4.27
CA ASP A 169 18.54 4.14 3.69
C ASP A 169 17.61 5.35 3.50
N VAL A 170 17.95 6.42 4.22
CA VAL A 170 17.21 7.69 4.34
C VAL A 170 16.88 8.30 2.96
N ALA A 171 17.70 8.03 1.93
CA ALA A 171 17.53 8.54 0.58
C ALA A 171 16.33 7.95 -0.20
N GLU A 172 15.97 6.69 0.00
CA GLU A 172 14.82 6.08 -0.70
C GLU A 172 13.47 6.47 -0.09
N THR A 173 13.44 6.75 1.21
CA THR A 173 12.30 7.38 1.89
C THR A 173 11.96 8.72 1.22
N HIS A 174 12.96 9.54 0.87
CA HIS A 174 12.73 10.82 0.21
C HIS A 174 12.05 10.66 -1.15
N GLU A 175 12.51 9.74 -2.01
CA GLU A 175 11.93 9.53 -3.35
C GLU A 175 10.52 8.93 -3.29
N GLN A 176 10.24 8.04 -2.32
CA GLN A 176 8.90 7.49 -2.14
C GLN A 176 7.91 8.53 -1.60
N ILE A 177 8.36 9.39 -0.69
CA ILE A 177 7.56 10.51 -0.17
C ILE A 177 7.39 11.58 -1.24
N ARG A 178 8.42 11.84 -2.04
CA ARG A 178 8.33 12.66 -3.25
C ARG A 178 7.23 12.12 -4.15
N ARG A 179 7.25 10.83 -4.47
CA ARG A 179 6.20 10.21 -5.30
C ARG A 179 4.83 10.30 -4.68
N ALA A 180 4.68 10.10 -3.37
CA ALA A 180 3.39 10.22 -2.68
C ALA A 180 2.85 11.66 -2.70
N LEU A 181 3.71 12.64 -2.39
CA LEU A 181 3.38 14.07 -2.45
C LEU A 181 3.10 14.52 -3.88
N MET A 182 3.89 14.06 -4.86
CA MET A 182 3.71 14.39 -6.28
C MET A 182 2.49 13.72 -6.89
N ALA A 183 2.14 12.50 -6.47
CA ALA A 183 0.91 11.82 -6.90
C ALA A 183 -0.34 12.52 -6.37
N ALA A 184 -0.23 13.19 -5.22
CA ALA A 184 -1.31 13.93 -4.60
C ALA A 184 -1.22 15.45 -4.85
N LYS A 185 -0.25 15.94 -5.63
CA LYS A 185 0.04 17.38 -5.79
C LYS A 185 -1.14 18.20 -6.31
N ASP A 186 -2.00 17.58 -7.12
CA ASP A 186 -3.17 18.24 -7.70
C ASP A 186 -4.33 18.33 -6.69
N THR A 187 -4.21 17.65 -5.56
CA THR A 187 -5.23 17.56 -4.49
C THR A 187 -4.77 18.11 -3.15
N LEU A 188 -3.47 18.38 -2.99
CA LEU A 188 -2.83 18.90 -1.79
C LEU A 188 -2.41 20.35 -2.02
N THR A 189 -2.72 21.22 -1.07
CA THR A 189 -2.24 22.61 -1.05
C THR A 189 -1.22 22.78 0.07
N TYR A 190 -0.10 23.38 -0.28
CA TYR A 190 0.96 23.77 0.65
C TYR A 190 0.75 25.22 1.08
N TYR A 191 0.59 25.48 2.37
CA TYR A 191 0.30 26.80 2.92
C TYR A 191 1.45 27.33 3.77
N GLN A 192 1.71 28.64 3.67
CA GLN A 192 2.71 29.36 4.48
C GLN A 192 2.07 30.55 5.19
N ARG A 193 2.39 30.74 6.48
CA ARG A 193 1.96 31.90 7.26
C ARG A 193 2.78 33.14 6.90
N THR A 194 2.13 34.29 6.83
CA THR A 194 2.74 35.62 6.70
C THR A 194 2.23 36.51 7.83
N GLU A 195 3.11 37.32 8.40
CA GLU A 195 2.78 38.22 9.52
C GLU A 195 3.47 39.57 9.31
N GLY A 196 2.70 40.66 9.33
CA GLY A 196 3.22 42.01 9.04
C GLY A 196 3.86 42.11 7.65
N GLY A 197 3.36 41.36 6.66
CA GLY A 197 3.93 41.32 5.30
C GLY A 197 5.23 40.50 5.17
N LYS A 198 5.67 39.82 6.23
CA LYS A 198 6.86 38.97 6.23
C LYS A 198 6.49 37.50 6.26
N ASP A 199 7.13 36.72 5.39
CA ASP A 199 7.05 35.27 5.35
C ASP A 199 7.53 34.68 6.69
N GLN A 200 6.71 33.81 7.29
CA GLN A 200 7.06 33.06 8.48
C GLN A 200 7.53 31.65 8.10
N ASP A 201 8.39 31.06 8.93
CA ASP A 201 8.89 29.68 8.79
C ASP A 201 7.89 28.67 9.39
N VAL A 202 6.61 28.80 9.01
CA VAL A 202 5.49 27.99 9.53
C VAL A 202 4.59 27.58 8.38
N TYR A 203 4.35 26.27 8.25
CA TYR A 203 3.67 25.69 7.10
C TYR A 203 2.71 24.58 7.49
N PHE A 204 1.71 24.33 6.64
CA PHE A 204 0.94 23.08 6.68
C PHE A 204 0.60 22.64 5.26
N ILE A 205 0.37 21.34 5.08
CA ILE A 205 -0.15 20.76 3.84
C ILE A 205 -1.56 20.25 4.12
N ALA A 206 -2.52 20.58 3.27
CA ALA A 206 -3.88 20.08 3.41
C ALA A 206 -4.56 19.78 2.08
N GLY A 207 -5.45 18.80 2.06
CA GLY A 207 -6.22 18.38 0.88
C GLY A 207 -7.25 17.31 1.23
N GLY A 208 -7.76 16.58 0.23
CA GLY A 208 -8.83 15.59 0.39
C GLY A 208 -8.54 14.52 1.47
N GLY A 209 -8.95 14.77 2.71
CA GLY A 209 -8.75 13.89 3.86
C GLY A 209 -7.32 13.87 4.43
N VAL A 210 -6.44 14.78 4.00
CA VAL A 210 -5.04 14.85 4.45
C VAL A 210 -4.78 16.19 5.12
N PHE A 211 -4.21 16.15 6.33
CA PHE A 211 -3.66 17.32 7.02
C PHE A 211 -2.28 16.98 7.58
N LEU A 212 -1.31 17.85 7.32
CA LEU A 212 0.07 17.75 7.79
C LEU A 212 0.51 19.10 8.33
N ASP A 213 0.71 19.17 9.63
CA ASP A 213 1.29 20.33 10.28
C ASP A 213 2.82 20.28 10.25
N LEU A 214 3.46 21.35 9.81
CA LEU A 214 4.91 21.49 9.66
C LEU A 214 5.48 22.59 10.56
N GLU A 215 4.74 23.02 11.58
CA GLU A 215 5.13 24.08 12.50
C GLU A 215 6.52 23.85 13.14
N ARG A 216 7.37 24.88 13.06
CA ARG A 216 8.75 24.85 13.58
C ARG A 216 8.86 25.70 14.83
N ARG A 217 8.60 25.13 16.01
CA ARG A 217 9.08 25.70 17.29
C ARG A 217 9.25 24.62 18.36
N GLY A 218 10.50 24.25 18.64
CA GLY A 218 10.97 23.75 19.95
C GLY A 218 10.41 22.43 20.49
N GLU A 219 9.26 22.00 20.00
CA GLU A 219 8.60 20.76 20.30
C GLU A 219 8.67 19.92 19.05
N LYS A 220 9.09 18.67 19.22
CA LYS A 220 8.96 17.64 18.19
C LYS A 220 7.50 17.70 17.74
N SER A 221 7.23 18.08 16.49
CA SER A 221 5.90 18.00 15.88
C SER A 221 5.56 16.52 15.68
N ASN A 222 5.36 15.85 16.82
CA ASN A 222 5.12 14.44 17.04
C ASN A 222 3.65 14.09 16.77
N THR A 223 2.96 14.82 15.91
CA THR A 223 1.50 14.73 15.78
C THR A 223 1.02 14.40 14.38
N SER A 224 1.83 14.62 13.33
CA SER A 224 1.44 14.15 12.00
C SER A 224 1.89 12.71 11.76
N TRP A 225 0.98 11.89 11.23
CA TRP A 225 1.27 10.51 10.87
C TRP A 225 2.40 10.43 9.83
N ILE A 226 2.58 11.45 8.98
CA ILE A 226 3.68 11.54 8.01
C ILE A 226 5.03 11.71 8.73
N VAL A 227 5.18 12.63 9.69
CA VAL A 227 6.46 12.82 10.40
C VAL A 227 6.83 11.57 11.22
N LYS A 228 5.85 10.94 11.88
CA LYS A 228 6.04 9.67 12.60
C LYS A 228 6.44 8.49 11.69
N ARG A 229 5.88 8.44 10.48
CA ARG A 229 6.04 7.32 9.54
C ARG A 229 7.24 7.47 8.63
N THR A 230 7.74 8.70 8.44
CA THR A 230 8.82 9.00 7.50
C THR A 230 10.14 9.35 8.16
N GLY A 231 10.15 9.72 9.44
CA GLY A 231 11.36 10.18 10.13
C GLY A 231 11.91 11.51 9.62
N LEU A 232 11.21 12.15 8.66
CA LEU A 232 11.60 13.43 8.11
C LEU A 232 11.14 14.56 9.02
N ASP A 233 12.07 15.46 9.30
CA ASP A 233 11.72 16.73 9.90
C ASP A 233 10.99 17.64 8.89
N SER A 234 10.28 18.62 9.42
CA SER A 234 9.53 19.59 8.63
C SER A 234 10.40 20.36 7.62
N ARG A 235 11.71 20.43 7.84
CA ARG A 235 12.66 21.11 6.95
C ARG A 235 12.92 20.28 5.70
N ALA A 236 13.11 18.98 5.82
CA ALA A 236 13.33 18.08 4.68
C ALA A 236 12.13 18.07 3.73
N ILE A 237 10.90 18.04 4.28
CA ILE A 237 9.65 18.10 3.48
C ILE A 237 9.57 19.41 2.68
N ARG A 238 9.88 20.54 3.32
CA ARG A 238 9.90 21.84 2.63
C ARG A 238 10.93 21.90 1.51
N VAL A 239 12.16 21.44 1.76
CA VAL A 239 13.24 21.47 0.75
C VAL A 239 12.80 20.69 -0.49
N LEU A 240 12.13 19.56 -0.28
CA LEU A 240 11.61 18.71 -1.35
C LEU A 240 10.48 19.39 -2.14
N MET A 241 9.50 20.01 -1.47
CA MET A 241 8.41 20.71 -2.17
C MET A 241 8.91 21.90 -3.00
N ASN A 242 9.88 22.65 -2.47
CA ASN A 242 10.50 23.77 -3.18
C ASN A 242 11.33 23.29 -4.38
N ALA A 243 12.08 22.18 -4.24
CA ALA A 243 12.86 21.60 -5.33
C ALA A 243 11.98 21.14 -6.51
N GLU A 244 10.74 20.75 -6.23
CA GLU A 244 9.74 20.33 -7.22
C GLU A 244 8.89 21.49 -7.77
N GLY A 245 9.20 22.74 -7.39
CA GLY A 245 8.50 23.92 -7.87
C GLY A 245 7.09 24.11 -7.32
N ILE A 246 6.72 23.41 -6.23
CA ILE A 246 5.44 23.62 -5.56
C ILE A 246 5.53 24.85 -4.67
N ASN A 247 4.93 25.95 -5.13
CA ASN A 247 4.90 27.20 -4.39
C ASN A 247 3.87 27.14 -3.25
N ALA A 248 4.28 27.60 -2.06
CA ALA A 248 3.35 27.76 -0.96
C ALA A 248 2.32 28.85 -1.27
N VAL A 249 1.06 28.57 -0.98
CA VAL A 249 0.01 29.57 -0.87
C VAL A 249 0.26 30.38 0.40
N LYS A 250 0.60 31.65 0.22
CA LYS A 250 0.85 32.58 1.31
C LYS A 250 -0.47 33.11 1.86
N LEU A 251 -0.63 33.00 3.18
CA LEU A 251 -1.79 33.47 3.91
C LEU A 251 -1.35 34.44 4.99
N ASP A 252 -2.13 35.48 5.26
CA ASP A 252 -1.94 36.28 6.47
C ASP A 252 -2.18 35.42 7.72
N ALA A 253 -1.68 35.89 8.86
CA ALA A 253 -1.75 35.18 10.14
C ALA A 253 -3.14 34.62 10.45
N ARG A 254 -4.18 35.42 10.27
CA ARG A 254 -5.55 35.04 10.59
C ARG A 254 -6.07 33.98 9.62
N ALA A 255 -5.93 34.22 8.33
CA ALA A 255 -6.38 33.28 7.30
C ALA A 255 -5.63 31.93 7.39
N TYR A 256 -4.36 31.96 7.78
CA TYR A 256 -3.56 30.77 8.03
C TYR A 256 -4.12 29.96 9.20
N ASP A 257 -4.32 30.59 10.36
CA ASP A 257 -4.78 29.92 11.57
C ASP A 257 -6.19 29.34 11.39
N GLU A 258 -7.10 30.10 10.76
CA GLU A 258 -8.47 29.65 10.46
C GLU A 258 -8.46 28.39 9.56
N ARG A 259 -7.67 28.39 8.49
CA ARG A 259 -7.57 27.23 7.59
C ARG A 259 -6.88 26.04 8.23
N ARG A 260 -5.84 26.29 9.03
CA ARG A 260 -5.13 25.23 9.78
C ARG A 260 -6.10 24.49 10.70
N ILE A 261 -6.89 25.22 11.49
CA ILE A 261 -7.90 24.65 12.39
C ILE A 261 -8.96 23.88 11.60
N PHE A 262 -9.46 24.47 10.51
CA PHE A 262 -10.48 23.83 9.65
C PHE A 262 -10.01 22.48 9.08
N TYR A 263 -8.81 22.44 8.49
CA TYR A 263 -8.28 21.20 7.91
C TYR A 263 -7.86 20.18 8.97
N ALA A 264 -7.35 20.63 10.11
CA ALA A 264 -7.09 19.75 11.26
C ALA A 264 -8.39 19.06 11.72
N ALA A 265 -9.47 19.83 11.90
CA ALA A 265 -10.76 19.31 12.32
C ALA A 265 -11.39 18.33 11.29
N ILE A 266 -11.29 18.63 9.99
CA ILE A 266 -11.75 17.72 8.93
C ILE A 266 -10.96 16.41 8.94
N SER A 267 -9.65 16.49 9.09
CA SER A 267 -8.80 15.29 9.15
C SER A 267 -9.10 14.44 10.38
N GLU A 268 -9.32 15.07 11.54
CA GLU A 268 -9.72 14.36 12.76
C GLU A 268 -11.10 13.72 12.63
N ALA A 269 -12.08 14.41 12.04
CA ALA A 269 -13.41 13.87 11.78
C ALA A 269 -13.38 12.70 10.78
N ALA A 270 -12.54 12.77 9.74
CA ALA A 270 -12.35 11.68 8.79
C ALA A 270 -11.72 10.44 9.45
N LEU A 271 -10.79 10.65 10.39
CA LEU A 271 -10.18 9.57 11.19
C LEU A 271 -11.15 9.01 12.24
N GLY A 272 -11.94 9.86 12.91
CA GLY A 272 -12.93 9.46 13.91
C GLY A 272 -14.11 8.69 13.30
N ALA A 273 -14.58 9.07 12.11
CA ALA A 273 -15.59 8.34 11.36
C ALA A 273 -15.12 6.95 10.90
N ALA A 274 -13.80 6.74 10.78
CA ALA A 274 -13.19 5.45 10.46
C ALA A 274 -13.03 4.52 11.69
N VAL A 275 -13.15 5.06 12.92
CA VAL A 275 -13.02 4.31 14.19
C VAL A 275 -14.38 4.05 14.85
N GLY A 276 -15.42 4.81 14.50
CA GLY A 276 -16.77 4.70 15.04
C GLY A 276 -17.75 3.79 14.27
N LYS A 277 -17.27 2.86 13.44
CA LYS A 277 -18.10 1.87 12.73
C LYS A 277 -17.52 0.48 12.82
#